data_AF-A0A517Y9J2-F1
#
_entry.id   AF-A0A517Y9J2-F1
#
_cell.length_a   1.000
_cell.length_b   1.000
_cell.length_c   1.000
_cell.angle_alpha   90.00
_cell.angle_beta   90.00
_cell.angle_gamma   90.00
#
_symmetry.space_group_name_H-M   'P 1'
#
loop_
_entity.id
_entity.type
_entity.pdbx_description
1 polymer ?
#
loop_
_entity_poly.entity_id
_entity_poly.type
_entity_poly.pdbx_seq_one_letter_code
_entity_poly.pdbx_strand_id
1 'polypeptide(L)'
;MQDDDSAWSMRTQVIGVDRTQAAPKIANLFKYFPVFLFSPHNLLLPCSAPMTAPEPSAQPTQPTPESEGVHEAARRDKMRKLIEMGVDPWGQRFDDRLLIGDIRARTGEIVFRKETGETIVPPSREAQPDLDFRKWLSEQGKGDLEGPKVRAAGRIVLHRDKGKLRFIDIQDWSGRLQLLVGQAQVGEESWKLAECCDLGDLVGVDGEFKYTKLGEPTIFAEKLHFLAKSVLPPPDKHAGLADPELRHRMRYLDLAYTEGVLPRFLSRTKVVASIRRTLNEQGYCEIEGPTLHTIAGGAAARPFITHHNTLDMQLYLRIALELHLKRLLVGGMERVYELGRVYRNEGISPKHNPEFTMLEVYQAYGNYETMMDLTENILCDAIRVLDGNFVRPWGDKQIDFTPPFQRKTYDELFREHTGIDPQDATSVKALAERIGFETAGKHPDVIKSEVFEEKVEDALVGPIFVTDYPASICPLTKRKTSNPAVAERFELFVHGMEVANAYTELNDPDLQEQLFRTQLAGQAADDSMAKMDTDFVRALKHAMPPAGGLGIGIDRLIMLLTNTQTIRDVILFPVLRPE
;
A
#
# COMPACT_ATOMS: atom_id res chain seq x y z
N MET A 1 -4.75 -62.16 21.74
CA MET A 1 -4.49 -62.33 23.17
C MET A 1 -4.63 -60.93 23.76
N GLN A 2 -5.89 -60.56 23.96
CA GLN A 2 -6.56 -60.34 25.26
C GLN A 2 -6.19 -58.95 25.79
N ASP A 3 -7.05 -57.95 25.56
CA ASP A 3 -8.29 -57.65 26.31
C ASP A 3 -7.97 -57.00 27.65
N ASP A 4 -8.40 -55.75 27.86
CA ASP A 4 -9.45 -55.54 28.86
C ASP A 4 -10.21 -54.21 28.66
N ASP A 5 -11.52 -54.39 28.57
CA ASP A 5 -12.59 -53.40 28.60
C ASP A 5 -12.78 -52.86 30.03
N SER A 6 -13.26 -51.61 30.17
CA SER A 6 -14.44 -51.37 31.00
C SER A 6 -15.07 -50.02 30.70
N ALA A 7 -16.24 -50.07 30.09
CA ALA A 7 -17.22 -49.00 30.04
C ALA A 7 -17.95 -48.87 31.38
N TRP A 8 -18.28 -47.64 31.80
CA TRP A 8 -19.42 -47.38 32.68
C TRP A 8 -20.17 -46.14 32.22
N SER A 9 -21.49 -46.30 32.13
CA SER A 9 -22.46 -45.36 31.60
C SER A 9 -23.25 -44.65 32.71
N MET A 10 -23.95 -43.58 32.30
CA MET A 10 -25.18 -43.03 32.88
C MET A 10 -25.10 -42.26 34.21
N ARG A 11 -25.41 -40.95 34.17
CA ARG A 11 -26.73 -40.40 34.55
C ARG A 11 -26.78 -38.87 34.51
N THR A 12 -27.78 -38.40 33.77
CA THR A 12 -28.36 -37.05 33.85
C THR A 12 -28.99 -36.84 35.22
N GLN A 13 -28.68 -35.74 35.91
CA GLN A 13 -29.54 -35.18 36.95
C GLN A 13 -29.64 -33.66 36.81
N VAL A 14 -30.85 -33.25 36.52
CA VAL A 14 -31.37 -31.88 36.59
C VAL A 14 -31.69 -31.59 38.06
N ILE A 15 -31.13 -30.53 38.63
CA ILE A 15 -31.67 -29.88 39.84
C ILE A 15 -31.62 -28.37 39.59
N GLY A 16 -32.80 -27.75 39.66
CA GLY A 16 -32.97 -26.31 39.58
C GLY A 16 -33.12 -25.63 40.95
N VAL A 17 -33.24 -24.31 40.85
CA VAL A 17 -33.62 -23.31 41.87
C VAL A 17 -32.46 -22.98 42.83
N ASP A 18 -32.01 -21.73 43.01
CA ASP A 18 -32.82 -20.54 43.31
C ASP A 18 -32.09 -19.23 42.94
N ARG A 19 -32.85 -18.24 42.48
CA ARG A 19 -32.45 -16.84 42.35
C ARG A 19 -33.05 -16.10 43.54
N THR A 20 -32.24 -15.57 44.44
CA THR A 20 -32.52 -14.25 45.07
C THR A 20 -31.40 -13.80 46.01
N GLN A 21 -31.14 -12.47 45.95
CA GLN A 21 -30.45 -11.62 46.93
C GLN A 21 -28.90 -11.62 46.96
N ALA A 22 -28.31 -10.71 46.17
CA ALA A 22 -27.59 -9.53 46.70
C ALA A 22 -27.03 -8.67 45.55
N ALA A 23 -27.55 -7.44 45.43
CA ALA A 23 -26.85 -6.30 44.84
C ALA A 23 -26.51 -5.31 45.98
N PRO A 24 -25.67 -4.27 45.84
CA PRO A 24 -24.90 -3.83 44.68
C PRO A 24 -23.40 -3.54 45.00
N LYS A 25 -22.56 -3.47 43.96
CA LYS A 25 -21.38 -2.56 43.80
C LYS A 25 -20.56 -3.02 42.60
N ILE A 26 -20.96 -2.61 41.41
CA ILE A 26 -20.12 -2.67 40.21
C ILE A 26 -20.11 -1.26 39.65
N ALA A 27 -19.03 -0.54 39.95
CA ALA A 27 -18.63 0.65 39.23
C ALA A 27 -17.12 0.79 39.38
N ASN A 28 -16.48 1.02 38.22
CA ASN A 28 -15.15 1.57 38.03
C ASN A 28 -13.96 0.62 38.23
N LEU A 29 -13.33 0.27 37.10
CA LEU A 29 -11.90 0.48 36.85
C LEU A 29 -11.60 0.08 35.37
N PHE A 30 -12.03 0.90 34.40
CA PHE A 30 -11.51 0.83 33.03
C PHE A 30 -10.08 1.38 33.07
N LYS A 31 -9.07 0.53 32.90
CA LYS A 31 -7.67 0.97 32.97
C LYS A 31 -6.78 0.37 31.89
N TYR A 32 -6.00 1.30 31.33
CA TYR A 32 -4.73 1.17 30.62
C TYR A 32 -4.79 1.17 29.09
N PHE A 33 -4.36 2.32 28.55
CA PHE A 33 -4.11 2.78 27.18
C PHE A 33 -5.25 3.46 26.40
N PRO A 34 -4.93 4.56 25.66
CA PRO A 34 -5.90 5.30 24.88
C PRO A 34 -6.33 4.40 23.72
N VAL A 35 -7.61 4.04 23.75
CA VAL A 35 -8.31 3.47 22.62
C VAL A 35 -8.59 4.64 21.70
N PHE A 36 -8.20 4.56 20.42
CA PHE A 36 -8.76 5.42 19.38
C PHE A 36 -10.29 5.34 19.46
N LEU A 37 -10.95 6.32 20.07
CA LEU A 37 -12.40 6.39 20.19
C LEU A 37 -12.88 7.65 19.50
N PHE A 38 -13.44 7.45 18.31
CA PHE A 38 -14.34 8.40 17.68
C PHE A 38 -15.64 8.55 18.49
N SER A 39 -16.11 9.79 18.56
CA SER A 39 -17.35 10.28 19.19
C SER A 39 -18.58 9.34 19.10
N PRO A 40 -19.27 9.03 20.20
CA PRO A 40 -20.56 8.34 20.19
C PRO A 40 -21.71 9.34 20.31
N HIS A 41 -22.50 9.53 19.25
CA HIS A 41 -23.86 10.04 19.35
C HIS A 41 -24.82 9.11 18.60
N ASN A 42 -25.28 8.08 19.31
CA ASN A 42 -26.69 7.73 19.49
C ASN A 42 -26.79 6.35 20.14
N LEU A 43 -27.14 6.35 21.42
CA LEU A 43 -27.46 5.15 22.19
C LEU A 43 -28.96 5.15 22.42
N LEU A 44 -29.62 4.07 21.99
CA LEU A 44 -30.65 3.29 22.70
C LEU A 44 -31.57 2.59 21.68
N LEU A 45 -31.66 1.25 21.76
CA LEU A 45 -32.89 0.47 21.98
C LEU A 45 -32.58 -1.05 22.08
N PRO A 46 -33.42 -1.85 22.77
CA PRO A 46 -33.04 -3.12 23.38
C PRO A 46 -33.25 -4.35 22.47
N CYS A 47 -32.58 -5.43 22.84
CA CYS A 47 -32.68 -6.74 22.20
C CYS A 47 -33.99 -7.46 22.56
N SER A 48 -34.53 -8.20 21.58
CA SER A 48 -35.46 -9.36 21.62
C SER A 48 -36.93 -9.15 21.18
N ALA A 49 -37.20 -9.43 19.90
CA ALA A 49 -38.47 -9.95 19.36
C ALA A 49 -38.21 -10.63 17.98
N PRO A 50 -39.03 -11.58 17.50
CA PRO A 50 -38.72 -12.43 16.34
C PRO A 50 -38.80 -11.64 15.02
N MET A 51 -37.89 -11.96 14.09
CA MET A 51 -37.77 -11.31 12.78
C MET A 51 -39.00 -11.56 11.91
N THR A 52 -39.77 -10.50 11.64
CA THR A 52 -40.65 -10.39 10.46
C THR A 52 -39.91 -9.71 9.32
N ALA A 53 -40.05 -10.25 8.10
CA ALA A 53 -39.35 -9.81 6.90
C ALA A 53 -39.62 -8.33 6.55
N PRO A 54 -38.59 -7.55 6.14
CA PRO A 54 -38.78 -6.19 5.68
C PRO A 54 -39.25 -6.14 4.21
N GLU A 55 -40.17 -5.24 3.90
CA GLU A 55 -40.55 -4.86 2.54
C GLU A 55 -39.38 -4.17 1.81
N PRO A 56 -39.27 -4.32 0.48
CA PRO A 56 -38.09 -3.89 -0.26
C PRO A 56 -38.04 -2.37 -0.44
N SER A 57 -37.01 -1.75 0.14
CA SER A 57 -36.61 -0.37 -0.19
C SER A 57 -35.94 -0.33 -1.57
N ALA A 58 -36.29 0.68 -2.37
CA ALA A 58 -35.84 0.89 -3.74
C ALA A 58 -34.32 0.72 -3.91
N GLN A 59 -33.94 -0.23 -4.78
CA GLN A 59 -32.57 -0.53 -5.15
C GLN A 59 -31.94 0.65 -5.94
N PRO A 60 -30.66 0.96 -5.74
CA PRO A 60 -29.89 1.66 -6.76
C PRO A 60 -29.88 0.78 -8.01
N THR A 61 -30.22 1.36 -9.16
CA THR A 61 -30.31 0.67 -10.45
C THR A 61 -28.99 -0.04 -10.78
N GLN A 62 -28.95 -1.35 -10.55
CA GLN A 62 -27.94 -2.24 -11.13
C GLN A 62 -28.10 -2.22 -12.66
N PRO A 63 -26.99 -2.31 -13.42
CA PRO A 63 -27.09 -2.56 -14.85
C PRO A 63 -27.82 -3.90 -15.07
N THR A 64 -28.79 -3.91 -15.97
CA THR A 64 -29.66 -5.06 -16.22
C THR A 64 -28.89 -6.22 -16.89
N PRO A 65 -29.16 -7.50 -16.53
CA PRO A 65 -28.45 -8.68 -17.03
C PRO A 65 -28.57 -8.97 -18.55
N GLU A 66 -29.45 -8.27 -19.26
CA GLU A 66 -29.73 -8.54 -20.67
C GLU A 66 -28.70 -7.94 -21.65
N SER A 67 -27.89 -6.98 -21.20
CA SER A 67 -26.85 -6.36 -22.05
C SER A 67 -25.48 -7.06 -21.96
N GLU A 68 -25.20 -7.76 -20.86
CA GLU A 68 -23.89 -8.37 -20.59
C GLU A 68 -23.62 -9.61 -21.47
N GLY A 69 -24.66 -10.32 -21.92
CA GLY A 69 -24.51 -11.52 -22.76
C GLY A 69 -24.21 -11.24 -24.24
N VAL A 70 -24.62 -10.10 -24.78
CA VAL A 70 -24.54 -9.83 -26.23
C VAL A 70 -23.09 -9.52 -26.66
N HIS A 71 -22.39 -8.70 -25.88
CA HIS A 71 -20.99 -8.37 -26.16
C HIS A 71 -20.05 -9.56 -25.99
N GLU A 72 -20.28 -10.37 -24.95
CA GLU A 72 -19.53 -11.60 -24.75
C GLU A 72 -19.78 -12.59 -25.89
N ALA A 73 -21.03 -12.80 -26.30
CA ALA A 73 -21.38 -13.67 -27.42
C ALA A 73 -20.67 -13.24 -28.72
N ALA A 74 -20.72 -11.95 -29.07
CA ALA A 74 -20.04 -11.41 -30.25
C ALA A 74 -18.51 -11.58 -30.21
N ARG A 75 -17.90 -11.43 -29.03
CA ARG A 75 -16.46 -11.66 -28.84
C ARG A 75 -16.11 -13.15 -28.96
N ARG A 76 -16.97 -14.04 -28.47
CA ARG A 76 -16.84 -15.49 -28.65
C ARG A 76 -17.04 -15.92 -30.10
N ASP A 77 -17.89 -15.25 -30.87
CA ASP A 77 -18.00 -15.48 -32.31
C ASP A 77 -16.71 -15.14 -33.04
N LYS A 78 -16.11 -13.97 -32.75
CA LYS A 78 -14.80 -13.60 -33.30
C LYS A 78 -13.70 -14.56 -32.87
N MET A 79 -13.75 -15.06 -31.64
CA MET A 79 -12.85 -16.11 -31.15
C MET A 79 -12.96 -17.40 -31.97
N ARG A 80 -14.19 -17.84 -32.30
CA ARG A 80 -14.40 -19.01 -33.19
C ARG A 80 -13.81 -18.78 -34.58
N LYS A 81 -13.98 -17.59 -35.15
CA LYS A 81 -13.38 -17.24 -36.45
C LYS A 81 -11.86 -17.32 -36.44
N LEU A 82 -11.21 -16.89 -35.36
CA LEU A 82 -9.76 -17.05 -35.19
C LEU A 82 -9.36 -18.54 -35.24
N ILE A 83 -10.09 -19.40 -34.52
CA ILE A 83 -9.84 -20.85 -34.51
C ILE A 83 -10.05 -21.46 -35.91
N GLU A 84 -11.10 -21.07 -36.62
CA GLU A 84 -11.38 -21.51 -38.00
C GLU A 84 -10.27 -21.09 -38.99
N MET A 85 -9.59 -19.97 -38.73
CA MET A 85 -8.42 -19.53 -39.46
C MET A 85 -7.12 -20.27 -39.08
N GLY A 86 -7.17 -21.20 -38.12
CA GLY A 86 -6.00 -21.90 -37.60
C GLY A 86 -5.18 -21.06 -36.61
N VAL A 87 -5.74 -20.00 -36.05
CA VAL A 87 -5.08 -19.09 -35.11
C VAL A 87 -5.50 -19.49 -33.69
N ASP A 88 -4.51 -19.68 -32.81
CA ASP A 88 -4.76 -19.86 -31.38
C ASP A 88 -5.20 -18.52 -30.74
N PRO A 89 -6.46 -18.41 -30.27
CA PRO A 89 -6.96 -17.16 -29.69
C PRO A 89 -6.32 -16.83 -28.33
N TRP A 90 -5.52 -17.75 -27.76
CA TRP A 90 -4.82 -17.58 -26.49
C TRP A 90 -3.31 -17.36 -26.67
N GLY A 91 -2.86 -17.32 -27.92
CA GLY A 91 -1.49 -17.04 -28.30
C GLY A 91 -0.48 -18.07 -27.79
N GLN A 92 0.80 -17.78 -28.06
CA GLN A 92 1.94 -18.59 -27.65
C GLN A 92 3.06 -17.64 -27.22
N ARG A 93 4.20 -18.23 -26.83
CA ARG A 93 5.44 -17.48 -26.55
C ARG A 93 5.75 -16.49 -27.69
N PHE A 94 5.95 -15.21 -27.34
CA PHE A 94 6.21 -14.12 -28.30
C PHE A 94 7.57 -13.47 -27.98
N ASP A 95 8.62 -14.04 -28.54
CA ASP A 95 10.00 -13.62 -28.31
C ASP A 95 10.39 -12.34 -29.04
N ASP A 96 11.52 -11.76 -28.63
CA ASP A 96 12.20 -10.61 -29.24
C ASP A 96 11.36 -9.35 -29.39
N ARG A 97 10.26 -9.25 -28.63
CA ARG A 97 9.50 -8.00 -28.54
C ARG A 97 10.30 -6.96 -27.76
N LEU A 98 10.26 -5.73 -28.24
CA LEU A 98 10.71 -4.56 -27.48
C LEU A 98 9.56 -4.03 -26.63
N LEU A 99 9.89 -3.39 -25.51
CA LEU A 99 8.91 -2.62 -24.75
C LEU A 99 8.50 -1.38 -25.56
N ILE A 100 7.24 -0.98 -25.46
CA ILE A 100 6.74 0.17 -26.21
C ILE A 100 7.52 1.46 -25.89
N GLY A 101 7.89 1.67 -24.62
CA GLY A 101 8.73 2.78 -24.18
C GLY A 101 10.09 2.78 -24.86
N ASP A 102 10.72 1.61 -24.99
CA ASP A 102 12.02 1.46 -25.68
C ASP A 102 11.89 1.75 -27.18
N ILE A 103 10.79 1.33 -27.82
CA ILE A 103 10.52 1.68 -29.22
C ILE A 103 10.37 3.20 -29.38
N ARG A 104 9.61 3.85 -28.49
CA ARG A 104 9.42 5.30 -28.54
C ARG A 104 10.72 6.08 -28.33
N ALA A 105 11.63 5.57 -27.51
CA ALA A 105 12.97 6.16 -27.33
C ALA A 105 13.81 6.14 -28.62
N ARG A 106 13.46 5.31 -29.61
CA ARG A 106 14.12 5.21 -30.92
C ARG A 106 13.58 6.18 -31.98
N THR A 107 12.79 7.19 -31.58
CA THR A 107 12.30 8.22 -32.50
C THR A 107 13.43 8.97 -33.24
N GLY A 108 14.61 9.10 -32.61
CA GLY A 108 15.80 9.67 -33.25
C GLY A 108 16.40 8.84 -34.39
N GLU A 109 16.00 7.57 -34.55
CA GLU A 109 16.41 6.71 -35.67
C GLU A 109 15.53 6.89 -36.92
N ILE A 110 14.43 7.65 -36.80
CA ILE A 110 13.55 7.93 -37.94
C ILE A 110 14.21 9.00 -38.81
N VAL A 111 14.23 8.78 -40.13
CA VAL A 111 14.80 9.72 -41.10
C VAL A 111 13.84 9.96 -42.26
N PHE A 112 13.87 11.15 -42.82
CA PHE A 112 13.29 11.46 -44.11
C PHE A 112 14.39 11.36 -45.18
N ARG A 113 14.28 10.38 -46.08
CA ARG A 113 15.22 10.19 -47.19
C ARG A 113 14.66 10.83 -48.46
N LYS A 114 15.33 11.87 -48.95
CA LYS A 114 15.00 12.51 -50.23
C LYS A 114 15.35 11.59 -51.39
N GLU A 115 14.73 11.81 -52.55
CA GLU A 115 15.11 11.13 -53.81
C GLU A 115 16.59 11.37 -54.19
N THR A 116 17.19 12.46 -53.72
CA THR A 116 18.63 12.77 -53.90
C THR A 116 19.56 11.88 -53.06
N GLY A 117 19.01 11.08 -52.15
CA GLY A 117 19.76 10.26 -51.19
C GLY A 117 20.13 10.98 -49.88
N GLU A 118 19.85 12.29 -49.79
CA GLU A 118 20.03 13.06 -48.55
C GLU A 118 19.04 12.61 -47.47
N THR A 119 19.53 12.39 -46.25
CA THR A 119 18.72 12.01 -45.09
C THR A 119 18.60 13.14 -44.09
N ILE A 120 17.39 13.44 -43.65
CA ILE A 120 17.09 14.50 -42.68
C ILE A 120 16.40 13.89 -41.47
N VAL A 121 16.83 14.24 -40.26
CA VAL A 121 16.13 13.84 -39.04
C VAL A 121 14.87 14.73 -38.90
N PRO A 122 13.66 14.14 -38.89
CA PRO A 122 12.43 14.90 -38.77
C PRO A 122 12.27 15.48 -37.35
N PRO A 123 11.68 16.67 -37.21
CA PRO A 123 11.36 17.24 -35.91
C PRO A 123 10.26 16.43 -35.20
N SER A 124 10.34 16.33 -33.87
CA SER A 124 9.36 15.60 -33.06
C SER A 124 8.24 16.53 -32.58
N ARG A 125 6.99 16.12 -32.80
CA ARG A 125 5.81 16.81 -32.24
C ARG A 125 5.73 16.72 -30.72
N GLU A 126 6.34 15.70 -30.12
CA GLU A 126 6.38 15.57 -28.66
C GLU A 126 7.30 16.63 -28.05
N ALA A 127 8.38 16.98 -28.74
CA ALA A 127 9.27 18.08 -28.33
C ALA A 127 8.73 19.45 -28.74
N GLN A 128 7.95 19.52 -29.83
CA GLN A 128 7.38 20.75 -30.38
C GLN A 128 5.88 20.56 -30.67
N PRO A 129 4.99 20.74 -29.68
CA PRO A 129 3.56 20.47 -29.82
C PRO A 129 2.87 21.24 -30.96
N ASP A 130 3.31 22.47 -31.21
CA ASP A 130 2.77 23.39 -32.21
C ASP A 130 3.30 23.14 -33.64
N LEU A 131 4.14 22.12 -33.83
CA LEU A 131 4.72 21.78 -35.12
C LEU A 131 3.65 21.31 -36.12
N ASP A 132 3.54 22.03 -37.24
CA ASP A 132 2.84 21.55 -38.43
C ASP A 132 3.75 20.60 -39.24
N PHE A 133 3.69 19.31 -38.88
CA PHE A 133 4.52 18.28 -39.50
C PHE A 133 4.22 18.11 -41.00
N ARG A 134 2.99 18.37 -41.45
CA ARG A 134 2.64 18.27 -42.88
C ARG A 134 3.33 19.36 -43.68
N LYS A 135 3.31 20.59 -43.15
CA LYS A 135 4.01 21.71 -43.77
C LYS A 135 5.51 21.42 -43.84
N TRP A 136 6.11 20.97 -42.74
CA TRP A 136 7.52 20.59 -42.71
C TRP A 136 7.85 19.54 -43.78
N LEU A 137 7.03 18.50 -43.92
CA LEU A 137 7.22 17.44 -44.93
C LEU A 137 7.13 18.01 -46.35
N SER A 138 6.19 18.91 -46.61
CA SER A 138 6.04 19.52 -47.94
C SER A 138 7.22 20.41 -48.33
N GLU A 139 7.88 21.04 -47.35
CA GLU A 139 9.07 21.87 -47.56
C GLU A 139 10.32 21.03 -47.90
N GLN A 140 10.35 19.74 -47.53
CA GLN A 140 11.49 18.87 -47.83
C GLN A 140 11.52 18.34 -49.28
N GLY A 141 10.42 18.48 -50.04
CA GLY A 141 10.30 17.95 -51.39
C GLY A 141 9.94 16.45 -51.44
N LYS A 142 10.36 15.76 -52.51
CA LYS A 142 10.06 14.33 -52.70
C LYS A 142 11.01 13.44 -51.91
N GLY A 143 10.44 12.48 -51.19
CA GLY A 143 11.16 11.52 -50.36
C GLY A 143 10.20 10.70 -49.49
N ASP A 144 10.76 9.80 -48.70
CA ASP A 144 10.02 8.88 -47.84
C ASP A 144 10.54 8.90 -46.40
N LEU A 145 9.63 8.66 -45.46
CA LEU A 145 10.00 8.40 -44.07
C LEU A 145 10.40 6.94 -43.91
N GLU A 146 11.57 6.74 -43.34
CA GLU A 146 12.16 5.44 -43.01
C GLU A 146 12.46 5.39 -41.51
N GLY A 147 12.39 4.20 -40.94
CA GLY A 147 12.77 4.00 -39.55
C GLY A 147 13.09 2.55 -39.23
N PRO A 148 13.41 2.24 -37.96
CA PRO A 148 13.84 0.92 -37.59
C PRO A 148 12.73 -0.13 -37.70
N LYS A 149 13.11 -1.36 -38.04
CA LYS A 149 12.24 -2.53 -37.85
C LYS A 149 12.11 -2.83 -36.36
N VAL A 150 10.88 -3.02 -35.92
CA VAL A 150 10.56 -3.32 -34.53
C VAL A 150 9.55 -4.44 -34.45
N ARG A 151 9.62 -5.17 -33.34
CA ARG A 151 8.64 -6.15 -32.91
C ARG A 151 8.07 -5.68 -31.58
N ALA A 152 6.76 -5.56 -31.48
CA ALA A 152 6.08 -5.05 -30.30
C ALA A 152 4.90 -5.94 -29.92
N ALA A 153 4.43 -5.82 -28.68
CA ALA A 153 3.18 -6.41 -28.26
C ALA A 153 2.49 -5.53 -27.21
N GLY A 154 1.17 -5.60 -27.14
CA GLY A 154 0.41 -4.86 -26.16
C GLY A 154 -1.09 -5.12 -26.25
N ARG A 155 -1.81 -4.54 -25.29
CA ARG A 155 -3.27 -4.53 -25.24
C ARG A 155 -3.83 -3.46 -26.15
N ILE A 156 -4.81 -3.81 -26.97
CA ILE A 156 -5.58 -2.86 -27.76
C ILE A 156 -6.41 -1.97 -26.83
N VAL A 157 -6.05 -0.70 -26.76
CA VAL A 157 -6.76 0.32 -25.95
C VAL A 157 -7.55 1.30 -26.81
N LEU A 158 -7.27 1.37 -28.11
CA LEU A 158 -8.07 2.12 -29.08
C LEU A 158 -8.05 1.39 -30.43
N HIS A 159 -9.19 1.38 -31.14
CA HIS A 159 -9.30 0.78 -32.47
C HIS A 159 -10.20 1.67 -33.34
N ARG A 160 -9.71 2.08 -34.51
CA ARG A 160 -10.40 2.96 -35.45
C ARG A 160 -10.28 2.40 -36.88
N ASP A 161 -11.42 2.08 -37.47
CA ASP A 161 -11.51 1.56 -38.83
C ASP A 161 -11.70 2.70 -39.86
N LYS A 162 -10.93 2.66 -40.95
CA LYS A 162 -11.01 3.59 -42.08
C LYS A 162 -10.85 2.85 -43.41
N GLY A 163 -11.87 2.06 -43.78
CA GLY A 163 -11.87 1.29 -45.02
C GLY A 163 -10.75 0.25 -45.05
N LYS A 164 -9.74 0.44 -45.91
CA LYS A 164 -8.59 -0.47 -46.05
C LYS A 164 -7.44 -0.19 -45.06
N LEU A 165 -7.67 0.70 -44.09
CA LEU A 165 -6.73 1.05 -43.05
C LEU A 165 -7.40 0.86 -41.68
N ARG A 166 -6.64 0.34 -40.72
CA ARG A 166 -7.02 0.29 -39.30
C ARG A 166 -5.93 0.96 -38.48
N PHE A 167 -6.34 1.83 -37.56
CA PHE A 167 -5.47 2.46 -36.59
C PHE A 167 -5.76 1.84 -35.22
N ILE A 168 -4.76 1.19 -34.64
CA ILE A 168 -4.89 0.43 -33.39
C ILE A 168 -3.86 0.97 -32.42
N ASP A 169 -4.27 1.49 -31.28
CA ASP A 169 -3.32 1.88 -30.24
C ASP A 169 -3.14 0.69 -29.29
N ILE A 170 -1.90 0.24 -29.16
CA ILE A 170 -1.54 -0.81 -28.21
C ILE A 170 -0.82 -0.22 -27.00
N GLN A 171 -0.99 -0.85 -25.86
CA GLN A 171 -0.37 -0.46 -24.60
C GLN A 171 0.28 -1.65 -23.91
N ASP A 172 1.50 -1.47 -23.46
CA ASP A 172 2.16 -2.34 -22.49
C ASP A 172 2.48 -1.52 -21.23
N TRP A 173 3.17 -2.14 -20.28
CA TRP A 173 3.51 -1.50 -19.01
C TRP A 173 4.49 -0.32 -19.10
N SER A 174 5.13 -0.12 -20.26
CA SER A 174 6.11 0.94 -20.50
C SER A 174 5.56 2.13 -21.31
N GLY A 175 4.41 1.96 -21.97
CA GLY A 175 3.79 3.05 -22.71
C GLY A 175 2.73 2.61 -23.73
N ARG A 176 2.32 3.58 -24.55
CA ARG A 176 1.32 3.41 -25.61
C ARG A 176 1.89 3.81 -26.97
N LEU A 177 1.53 3.07 -28.00
CA LEU A 177 1.94 3.37 -29.37
C LEU A 177 0.87 2.97 -30.40
N GLN A 178 0.75 3.79 -31.44
CA GLN A 178 -0.17 3.55 -32.54
C GLN A 178 0.42 2.53 -33.52
N LEU A 179 -0.44 1.65 -34.04
CA LEU A 179 -0.22 0.77 -35.17
C LEU A 179 -1.04 1.28 -36.36
N LEU A 180 -0.45 1.24 -37.55
CA LEU A 180 -1.18 1.38 -38.81
C LEU A 180 -1.16 0.04 -39.52
N VAL A 181 -2.34 -0.57 -39.65
CA VAL A 181 -2.55 -1.85 -40.33
C VAL A 181 -3.24 -1.55 -41.66
N GLY A 182 -2.49 -1.60 -42.76
CA GLY A 182 -3.02 -1.42 -44.11
C GLY A 182 -3.19 -2.74 -44.84
N GLN A 183 -4.35 -2.98 -45.45
CA GLN A 183 -4.65 -4.26 -46.13
C GLN A 183 -3.59 -4.64 -47.17
N ALA A 184 -3.10 -3.67 -47.95
CA ALA A 184 -2.07 -3.90 -48.95
C ALA A 184 -0.69 -4.20 -48.33
N GLN A 185 -0.43 -3.72 -47.11
CA GLN A 185 0.86 -3.87 -46.44
C GLN A 185 0.97 -5.20 -45.70
N VAL A 186 -0.07 -5.59 -44.94
CA VAL A 186 -0.02 -6.80 -44.10
C VAL A 186 -0.47 -8.09 -44.82
N GLY A 187 -1.07 -7.97 -46.00
CA GLY A 187 -1.64 -9.11 -46.73
C GLY A 187 -2.92 -9.67 -46.10
N GLU A 188 -3.47 -10.72 -46.71
CA GLU A 188 -4.81 -11.23 -46.38
C GLU A 188 -4.92 -11.85 -44.98
N GLU A 189 -3.91 -12.62 -44.55
CA GLU A 189 -3.91 -13.33 -43.26
C GLU A 189 -3.98 -12.35 -42.08
N SER A 190 -3.03 -11.41 -42.02
CA SER A 190 -2.98 -10.38 -40.97
C SER A 190 -4.14 -9.40 -41.07
N TRP A 191 -4.70 -9.17 -42.27
CA TRP A 191 -5.90 -8.35 -42.42
C TRP A 191 -7.14 -9.02 -41.81
N LYS A 192 -7.34 -10.33 -42.05
CA LYS A 192 -8.41 -11.10 -41.41
C LYS A 192 -8.26 -11.19 -39.89
N LEU A 193 -7.02 -11.27 -39.39
CA LEU A 193 -6.73 -11.17 -37.96
C LEU A 193 -7.19 -9.82 -37.39
N ALA A 194 -6.86 -8.72 -38.07
CA ALA A 194 -7.24 -7.38 -37.65
C ALA A 194 -8.78 -7.19 -37.63
N GLU A 195 -9.52 -7.84 -38.55
CA GLU A 195 -10.99 -7.91 -38.55
C GLU A 195 -11.59 -8.57 -37.30
N CYS A 196 -10.86 -9.51 -36.69
CA CYS A 196 -11.29 -10.22 -35.49
C CYS A 196 -10.85 -9.55 -34.17
N CYS A 197 -10.02 -8.49 -34.26
CA CYS A 197 -9.54 -7.76 -33.09
C CYS A 197 -10.65 -6.87 -32.49
N ASP A 198 -10.71 -6.87 -31.16
CA ASP A 198 -11.55 -5.99 -30.34
C ASP A 198 -10.71 -5.20 -29.34
N LEU A 199 -11.29 -4.13 -28.79
CA LEU A 199 -10.73 -3.47 -27.62
C LEU A 199 -10.54 -4.49 -26.49
N GLY A 200 -9.39 -4.42 -25.83
CA GLY A 200 -8.99 -5.32 -24.75
C GLY A 200 -8.16 -6.53 -25.20
N ASP A 201 -8.18 -6.91 -26.49
CA ASP A 201 -7.37 -8.03 -26.99
C ASP A 201 -5.87 -7.72 -26.86
N LEU A 202 -5.05 -8.77 -26.72
CA LEU A 202 -3.59 -8.66 -26.80
C LEU A 202 -3.14 -9.04 -28.21
N VAL A 203 -2.29 -8.20 -28.80
CA VAL A 203 -1.72 -8.43 -30.14
C VAL A 203 -0.22 -8.15 -30.14
N GLY A 204 0.48 -8.86 -31.03
CA GLY A 204 1.87 -8.62 -31.40
C GLY A 204 1.94 -8.04 -32.82
N VAL A 205 3.01 -7.32 -33.12
CA VAL A 205 3.22 -6.71 -34.43
C VAL A 205 4.70 -6.74 -34.79
N ASP A 206 5.00 -7.12 -36.03
CA ASP A 206 6.26 -6.79 -36.68
C ASP A 206 6.00 -5.64 -37.66
N GLY A 207 6.88 -4.64 -37.70
CA GLY A 207 6.73 -3.54 -38.64
C GLY A 207 7.83 -2.50 -38.59
N GLU A 208 7.64 -1.43 -39.35
CA GLU A 208 8.55 -0.30 -39.40
C GLU A 208 8.05 0.83 -38.49
N PHE A 209 8.89 1.29 -37.56
CA PHE A 209 8.56 2.39 -36.68
C PHE A 209 8.96 3.73 -37.30
N LYS A 210 7.97 4.57 -37.64
CA LYS A 210 8.19 5.90 -38.23
C LYS A 210 7.04 6.85 -37.97
N TYR A 211 7.16 8.09 -38.43
CA TYR A 211 6.08 9.07 -38.32
C TYR A 211 5.01 8.87 -39.40
N THR A 212 3.74 9.10 -39.03
CA THR A 212 2.69 9.35 -40.01
C THR A 212 2.88 10.71 -40.68
N LYS A 213 2.13 10.99 -41.76
CA LYS A 213 2.10 12.33 -42.37
C LYS A 213 1.65 13.44 -41.41
N LEU A 214 1.08 13.10 -40.25
CA LEU A 214 0.66 14.03 -39.21
C LEU A 214 1.69 14.21 -38.09
N GLY A 215 2.85 13.54 -38.18
CA GLY A 215 3.90 13.58 -37.16
C GLY A 215 3.65 12.68 -35.96
N GLU A 216 2.68 11.77 -36.02
CA GLU A 216 2.41 10.78 -34.96
C GLU A 216 3.38 9.59 -35.08
N PRO A 217 4.17 9.23 -34.04
CA PRO A 217 4.96 8.01 -34.05
C PRO A 217 4.08 6.77 -34.20
N THR A 218 4.39 5.86 -35.13
CA THR A 218 3.52 4.74 -35.48
C THR A 218 4.32 3.55 -36.00
N ILE A 219 3.93 2.33 -35.60
CA ILE A 219 4.42 1.11 -36.26
C ILE A 219 3.54 0.84 -37.46
N PHE A 220 4.12 0.90 -38.64
CA PHE A 220 3.49 0.48 -39.89
C PHE A 220 3.59 -1.04 -39.96
N ALA A 221 2.48 -1.71 -39.66
CA ALA A 221 2.45 -3.15 -39.47
C ALA A 221 2.76 -3.89 -40.78
N GLU A 222 3.67 -4.84 -40.72
CA GLU A 222 3.98 -5.78 -41.80
C GLU A 222 3.38 -7.15 -41.50
N LYS A 223 3.34 -7.53 -40.22
CA LYS A 223 2.68 -8.74 -39.75
C LYS A 223 1.99 -8.48 -38.42
N LEU A 224 0.75 -8.95 -38.29
CA LEU A 224 0.00 -8.93 -37.05
C LEU A 224 -0.05 -10.34 -36.45
N HIS A 225 0.07 -10.42 -35.13
CA HIS A 225 -0.01 -11.67 -34.37
C HIS A 225 -1.10 -11.53 -33.32
N PHE A 226 -1.97 -12.54 -33.21
CA PHE A 226 -2.97 -12.57 -32.16
C PHE A 226 -2.38 -13.25 -30.92
N LEU A 227 -2.48 -12.62 -29.75
CA LEU A 227 -1.84 -13.12 -28.52
C LEU A 227 -2.83 -13.51 -27.43
N ALA A 228 -3.96 -12.82 -27.29
CA ALA A 228 -5.02 -13.25 -26.37
C ALA A 228 -6.34 -12.55 -26.67
N LYS A 229 -7.44 -13.31 -26.64
CA LYS A 229 -8.79 -12.76 -26.78
C LYS A 229 -9.31 -12.23 -25.45
N SER A 230 -9.83 -11.00 -25.44
CA SER A 230 -10.67 -10.49 -24.36
C SER A 230 -12.12 -10.87 -24.63
N VAL A 231 -12.60 -11.87 -23.89
CA VAL A 231 -14.00 -12.35 -23.99
C VAL A 231 -15.00 -11.37 -23.39
N LEU A 232 -14.59 -10.60 -22.38
CA LEU A 232 -15.37 -9.50 -21.82
C LEU A 232 -14.92 -8.16 -22.43
N PRO A 233 -15.83 -7.18 -22.57
CA PRO A 233 -15.47 -5.84 -22.98
C PRO A 233 -14.64 -5.12 -21.90
N PRO A 234 -13.79 -4.14 -22.29
CA PRO A 234 -13.23 -3.20 -21.34
C PRO A 234 -14.33 -2.35 -20.68
N PRO A 235 -14.05 -1.68 -19.55
CA PRO A 235 -14.94 -0.67 -18.99
C PRO A 235 -15.34 0.39 -20.04
N ASP A 236 -16.54 0.94 -19.91
CA ASP A 236 -17.04 1.96 -20.83
C ASP A 236 -16.08 3.17 -20.89
N LYS A 237 -15.89 3.71 -22.10
CA LYS A 237 -14.89 4.77 -22.34
C LYS A 237 -15.25 6.10 -21.68
N HIS A 238 -16.54 6.37 -21.45
CA HIS A 238 -17.05 7.63 -20.92
C HIS A 238 -17.37 7.53 -19.43
N ALA A 239 -17.99 6.42 -18.99
CA ALA A 239 -18.24 6.17 -17.58
C ALA A 239 -16.98 5.68 -16.84
N GLY A 240 -16.05 5.05 -17.56
CA GLY A 240 -14.81 4.50 -17.00
C GLY A 240 -15.06 3.47 -15.90
N LEU A 241 -13.97 3.07 -15.23
CA LEU A 241 -14.07 2.44 -13.92
C LEU A 241 -14.07 3.55 -12.86
N ALA A 242 -15.08 4.43 -12.88
CA ALA A 242 -15.09 5.60 -12.00
C ALA A 242 -15.35 5.24 -10.53
N ASP A 243 -16.11 4.18 -10.27
CA ASP A 243 -16.42 3.73 -8.92
C ASP A 243 -15.14 3.26 -8.19
N PRO A 244 -14.71 3.95 -7.11
CA PRO A 244 -13.53 3.58 -6.35
C PRO A 244 -13.55 2.14 -5.84
N GLU A 245 -14.71 1.61 -5.48
CA GLU A 245 -14.82 0.25 -4.96
C GLU A 245 -14.55 -0.79 -6.06
N LEU A 246 -15.19 -0.63 -7.23
CA LEU A 246 -14.94 -1.49 -8.39
C LEU A 246 -13.49 -1.41 -8.87
N ARG A 247 -12.83 -0.25 -8.75
CA ARG A 247 -11.39 -0.11 -9.05
C ARG A 247 -10.52 -0.98 -8.13
N HIS A 248 -10.86 -1.03 -6.85
CA HIS A 248 -10.13 -1.84 -5.87
C HIS A 248 -10.41 -3.34 -6.05
N ARG A 249 -11.66 -3.72 -6.38
CA ARG A 249 -12.05 -5.11 -6.68
C ARG A 249 -11.42 -5.63 -7.96
N MET A 250 -11.53 -4.84 -9.04
CA MET A 250 -11.05 -5.19 -10.37
C MET A 250 -9.75 -4.45 -10.68
N ARG A 251 -8.75 -4.58 -9.79
CA ARG A 251 -7.46 -3.90 -9.94
C ARG A 251 -6.80 -4.15 -11.30
N TYR A 252 -7.00 -5.32 -11.89
CA TYR A 252 -6.50 -5.65 -13.22
C TYR A 252 -7.10 -4.78 -14.34
N LEU A 253 -8.36 -4.33 -14.21
CA LEU A 253 -8.96 -3.35 -15.11
C LEU A 253 -8.46 -1.93 -14.78
N ASP A 254 -8.37 -1.58 -13.50
CA ASP A 254 -7.87 -0.27 -13.08
C ASP A 254 -6.44 -0.01 -13.55
N LEU A 255 -5.55 -1.02 -13.44
CA LEU A 255 -4.18 -0.96 -13.96
C LEU A 255 -4.13 -0.79 -15.49
N ALA A 256 -5.07 -1.40 -16.21
CA ALA A 256 -5.07 -1.41 -17.67
C ALA A 256 -5.66 -0.14 -18.28
N TYR A 257 -6.69 0.43 -17.65
CA TYR A 257 -7.53 1.47 -18.25
C TYR A 257 -7.52 2.81 -17.52
N THR A 258 -7.05 2.86 -16.26
CA THR A 258 -6.98 4.12 -15.50
C THR A 258 -5.57 4.69 -15.54
N GLU A 259 -5.47 5.96 -15.92
CA GLU A 259 -4.20 6.68 -16.00
C GLU A 259 -3.56 6.85 -14.60
N GLY A 260 -2.23 6.81 -14.55
CA GLY A 260 -1.46 7.02 -13.32
C GLY A 260 -1.41 5.84 -12.34
N VAL A 261 -2.34 4.87 -12.40
CA VAL A 261 -2.39 3.74 -11.46
C VAL A 261 -1.17 2.82 -11.62
N LEU A 262 -0.85 2.38 -12.84
CA LEU A 262 0.33 1.54 -13.06
C LEU A 262 1.65 2.26 -12.71
N PRO A 263 1.91 3.51 -13.16
CA PRO A 263 3.08 4.27 -12.72
C PRO A 263 3.23 4.42 -11.20
N ARG A 264 2.13 4.57 -10.47
CA ARG A 264 2.14 4.60 -9.00
C ARG A 264 2.68 3.31 -8.40
N PHE A 265 2.21 2.15 -8.86
CA PHE A 265 2.70 0.87 -8.36
C PHE A 265 4.14 0.57 -8.79
N LEU A 266 4.56 1.01 -9.98
CA LEU A 266 5.97 0.95 -10.38
C LEU A 266 6.85 1.86 -9.52
N SER A 267 6.34 3.02 -9.10
CA SER A 267 7.01 3.92 -8.16
C SER A 267 7.20 3.26 -6.79
N ARG A 268 6.19 2.53 -6.30
CA ARG A 268 6.33 1.70 -5.09
C ARG A 268 7.49 0.71 -5.22
N THR A 269 7.61 0.00 -6.34
CA THR A 269 8.73 -0.95 -6.56
C THR A 269 10.08 -0.24 -6.51
N LYS A 270 10.22 0.93 -7.14
CA LYS A 270 11.46 1.73 -7.11
C LYS A 270 11.81 2.19 -5.70
N VAL A 271 10.84 2.72 -4.95
CA VAL A 271 11.04 3.18 -3.57
C VAL A 271 11.48 2.02 -2.69
N VAL A 272 10.77 0.88 -2.71
CA VAL A 272 11.13 -0.29 -1.90
C VAL A 272 12.53 -0.80 -2.24
N ALA A 273 12.91 -0.83 -3.52
CA ALA A 273 14.28 -1.19 -3.92
C ALA A 273 15.33 -0.16 -3.42
N SER A 274 14.99 1.13 -3.40
CA SER A 274 15.86 2.17 -2.85
C SER A 274 16.08 2.01 -1.35
N ILE A 275 15.02 1.72 -0.59
CA ILE A 275 15.11 1.48 0.86
C ILE A 275 16.10 0.34 1.16
N ARG A 276 15.95 -0.79 0.46
CA ARG A 276 16.88 -1.92 0.59
C ARG A 276 18.31 -1.50 0.25
N ARG A 277 18.51 -0.75 -0.83
CA ARG A 277 19.84 -0.28 -1.24
C ARG A 277 20.47 0.62 -0.17
N THR A 278 19.74 1.62 0.34
CA THR A 278 20.21 2.53 1.40
C THR A 278 20.64 1.75 2.65
N LEU A 279 19.87 0.73 3.06
CA LEU A 279 20.20 -0.11 4.21
C LEU A 279 21.40 -1.03 3.93
N ASN A 280 21.46 -1.66 2.76
CA ASN A 280 22.57 -2.54 2.37
C ASN A 280 23.91 -1.78 2.27
N GLU A 281 23.90 -0.57 1.72
CA GLU A 281 25.08 0.30 1.64
C GLU A 281 25.58 0.73 3.03
N GLN A 282 24.70 0.74 4.04
CA GLN A 282 25.05 0.98 5.43
C GLN A 282 25.31 -0.30 6.23
N GLY A 283 25.41 -1.47 5.59
CA GLY A 283 25.78 -2.73 6.21
C GLY A 283 24.70 -3.38 7.07
N TYR A 284 23.43 -3.04 6.87
CA TYR A 284 22.31 -3.74 7.49
C TYR A 284 22.06 -5.09 6.81
N CYS A 285 21.76 -6.12 7.59
CA CYS A 285 21.38 -7.44 7.09
C CYS A 285 19.85 -7.52 6.96
N GLU A 286 19.34 -7.87 5.77
CA GLU A 286 17.92 -8.21 5.59
C GLU A 286 17.63 -9.57 6.23
N ILE A 287 16.60 -9.63 7.08
CA ILE A 287 16.17 -10.78 7.84
C ILE A 287 14.73 -11.10 7.49
N GLU A 288 14.38 -12.39 7.51
CA GLU A 288 13.00 -12.87 7.47
C GLU A 288 12.63 -13.52 8.80
N GLY A 289 11.87 -12.81 9.64
CA GLY A 289 11.35 -13.32 10.90
C GLY A 289 10.09 -14.18 10.73
N PRO A 290 9.66 -14.90 11.78
CA PRO A 290 8.45 -15.70 11.73
C PRO A 290 7.20 -14.81 11.55
N THR A 291 6.30 -15.23 10.67
CA THR A 291 4.97 -14.61 10.50
C THR A 291 3.93 -15.14 11.49
N LEU A 292 4.10 -16.39 11.90
CA LEU A 292 3.27 -17.07 12.89
C LEU A 292 3.97 -17.05 14.24
N HIS A 293 3.38 -16.38 15.22
CA HIS A 293 3.91 -16.29 16.58
C HIS A 293 3.09 -17.15 17.54
N THR A 294 3.75 -17.69 18.56
CA THR A 294 3.06 -18.33 19.70
C THR A 294 2.47 -17.30 20.65
N ILE A 295 3.00 -16.09 20.65
CA ILE A 295 2.56 -14.93 21.42
C ILE A 295 2.64 -13.71 20.51
N ALA A 296 1.53 -13.00 20.31
CA ALA A 296 1.55 -11.72 19.59
C ALA A 296 2.13 -10.62 20.50
N GLY A 297 3.19 -9.95 20.03
CA GLY A 297 3.85 -8.87 20.77
C GLY A 297 4.58 -7.89 19.84
N GLY A 298 5.22 -6.87 20.42
CA GLY A 298 5.94 -5.81 19.70
C GLY A 298 5.06 -4.64 19.23
N ALA A 299 3.75 -4.70 19.46
CA ALA A 299 2.84 -3.57 19.25
C ALA A 299 1.59 -3.71 20.12
N ALA A 300 0.83 -2.63 20.27
CA ALA A 300 -0.49 -2.64 20.90
C ALA A 300 -1.57 -2.77 19.82
N ALA A 301 -1.84 -4.01 19.37
CA ALA A 301 -2.82 -4.29 18.34
C ALA A 301 -3.50 -5.64 18.57
N ARG A 302 -4.76 -5.78 18.11
CA ARG A 302 -5.47 -7.05 18.16
C ARG A 302 -4.91 -8.00 17.09
N PRO A 303 -4.43 -9.21 17.44
CA PRO A 303 -3.91 -10.14 16.43
C PRO A 303 -5.02 -10.89 15.70
N PHE A 304 -4.69 -11.41 14.52
CA PHE A 304 -5.44 -12.52 13.93
C PHE A 304 -4.99 -13.83 14.57
N ILE A 305 -5.96 -14.70 14.86
CA ILE A 305 -5.75 -15.99 15.52
C ILE A 305 -5.89 -17.09 14.47
N THR A 306 -5.00 -18.08 14.52
CA THR A 306 -5.07 -19.29 13.70
C THR A 306 -4.67 -20.52 14.50
N HIS A 307 -4.75 -21.70 13.88
CA HIS A 307 -4.50 -22.98 14.52
C HIS A 307 -3.58 -23.86 13.67
N HIS A 308 -2.56 -24.44 14.28
CA HIS A 308 -1.71 -25.43 13.65
C HIS A 308 -2.24 -26.84 13.93
N ASN A 309 -2.87 -27.47 12.95
CA ASN A 309 -3.57 -28.76 13.13
C ASN A 309 -2.69 -29.91 13.65
N THR A 310 -1.47 -30.09 13.13
CA THR A 310 -0.61 -31.22 13.55
C THR A 310 -0.02 -31.08 14.94
N LEU A 311 0.31 -29.84 15.35
CA LEU A 311 0.88 -29.54 16.67
C LEU A 311 -0.21 -29.24 17.71
N ASP A 312 -1.48 -29.21 17.27
CA ASP A 312 -2.66 -28.87 18.06
C ASP A 312 -2.42 -27.62 18.93
N MET A 313 -1.94 -26.54 18.28
CA MET A 313 -1.57 -25.31 18.98
C MET A 313 -2.11 -24.06 18.30
N GLN A 314 -2.52 -23.11 19.13
CA GLN A 314 -2.91 -21.78 18.70
C GLN A 314 -1.68 -20.96 18.29
N LEU A 315 -1.83 -20.23 17.19
CA LEU A 315 -0.84 -19.30 16.67
C LEU A 315 -1.50 -17.95 16.36
N TYR A 316 -0.67 -16.93 16.24
CA TYR A 316 -1.09 -15.56 15.93
C TYR A 316 -0.33 -15.07 14.70
N LEU A 317 -1.01 -14.34 13.81
CA LEU A 317 -0.28 -13.54 12.83
C LEU A 317 0.41 -12.39 13.55
N ARG A 318 1.67 -12.14 13.19
CA ARG A 318 2.48 -11.09 13.79
C ARG A 318 1.86 -9.69 13.64
N ILE A 319 1.87 -8.94 14.74
CA ILE A 319 1.40 -7.54 14.82
C ILE A 319 2.53 -6.51 14.73
N ALA A 320 3.78 -6.98 14.78
CA ALA A 320 5.04 -6.26 14.62
C ALA A 320 6.17 -7.24 14.23
N LEU A 321 7.32 -6.72 13.80
CA LEU A 321 8.54 -7.47 13.47
C LEU A 321 9.55 -7.45 14.65
N GLU A 322 9.39 -6.48 15.54
CA GLU A 322 10.30 -6.06 16.60
C GLU A 322 10.97 -7.15 17.43
N LEU A 323 10.18 -7.98 18.12
CA LEU A 323 10.72 -8.80 19.20
C LEU A 323 11.73 -9.85 18.71
N HIS A 324 11.61 -10.31 17.46
CA HIS A 324 12.56 -11.26 16.88
C HIS A 324 13.84 -10.55 16.41
N LEU A 325 13.73 -9.35 15.85
CA LEU A 325 14.90 -8.56 15.44
C LEU A 325 15.77 -8.16 16.64
N LYS A 326 15.15 -7.82 17.77
CA LYS A 326 15.87 -7.59 19.04
C LYS A 326 16.62 -8.82 19.55
N ARG A 327 16.04 -10.02 19.40
CA ARG A 327 16.73 -11.27 19.74
C ARG A 327 17.99 -11.48 18.88
N LEU A 328 18.00 -11.00 17.64
CA LEU A 328 19.21 -11.03 16.80
C LEU A 328 20.30 -10.07 17.27
N LEU A 329 19.93 -8.91 17.82
CA LEU A 329 20.91 -8.03 18.47
C LEU A 329 21.60 -8.74 19.64
N VAL A 330 20.84 -9.46 20.47
CA VAL A 330 21.39 -10.31 21.55
C VAL A 330 22.33 -11.38 20.97
N GLY A 331 21.98 -11.94 19.82
CA GLY A 331 22.81 -12.90 19.08
C GLY A 331 24.07 -12.32 18.42
N GLY A 332 24.28 -10.99 18.48
CA GLY A 332 25.44 -10.31 17.90
C GLY A 332 25.26 -9.82 16.46
N MET A 333 24.05 -9.87 15.90
CA MET A 333 23.76 -9.22 14.62
C MET A 333 23.50 -7.73 14.85
N GLU A 334 24.53 -6.91 14.73
CA GLU A 334 24.50 -5.50 15.15
C GLU A 334 23.63 -4.60 14.28
N ARG A 335 23.35 -4.97 13.02
CA ARG A 335 22.54 -4.17 12.09
C ARG A 335 21.62 -5.09 11.31
N VAL A 336 20.33 -5.07 11.64
CA VAL A 336 19.32 -5.93 11.02
C VAL A 336 18.12 -5.11 10.57
N TYR A 337 17.46 -5.54 9.50
CA TYR A 337 16.15 -5.03 9.13
C TYR A 337 15.27 -6.14 8.57
N GLU A 338 13.96 -5.94 8.66
CA GLU A 338 12.99 -6.72 7.91
C GLU A 338 12.01 -5.77 7.22
N LEU A 339 11.77 -6.00 5.93
CA LEU A 339 10.70 -5.34 5.17
C LEU A 339 9.59 -6.37 4.92
N GLY A 340 8.59 -6.39 5.80
CA GLY A 340 7.65 -7.50 5.92
C GLY A 340 6.19 -7.06 6.03
N ARG A 341 5.28 -8.03 5.87
CA ARG A 341 3.85 -7.85 6.15
C ARG A 341 3.60 -7.92 7.65
N VAL A 342 2.76 -7.02 8.16
CA VAL A 342 2.22 -7.01 9.51
C VAL A 342 0.69 -7.10 9.42
N TYR A 343 0.08 -7.78 10.39
CA TYR A 343 -1.35 -8.10 10.39
C TYR A 343 -1.98 -7.59 11.68
N ARG A 344 -2.95 -6.69 11.57
CA ARG A 344 -3.70 -6.15 12.71
C ARG A 344 -5.19 -6.30 12.45
N ASN A 345 -5.88 -6.98 13.37
CA ASN A 345 -7.30 -7.27 13.28
C ASN A 345 -8.11 -6.05 13.74
N GLU A 346 -8.03 -5.00 12.92
CA GLU A 346 -8.56 -3.67 13.16
C GLU A 346 -9.47 -3.24 11.99
N GLY A 347 -10.18 -2.12 12.19
CA GLY A 347 -11.06 -1.56 11.17
C GLY A 347 -10.29 -1.05 9.94
N ILE A 348 -10.96 -1.07 8.79
CA ILE A 348 -10.42 -0.53 7.54
C ILE A 348 -10.73 0.97 7.47
N SER A 349 -9.75 1.81 7.13
CA SER A 349 -9.92 3.25 6.96
C SER A 349 -9.12 3.75 5.75
N PRO A 350 -9.19 5.04 5.38
CA PRO A 350 -8.30 5.62 4.37
C PRO A 350 -6.81 5.48 4.70
N LYS A 351 -6.44 5.29 5.98
CA LYS A 351 -5.05 5.16 6.44
C LYS A 351 -4.70 3.75 6.95
N HIS A 352 -5.68 2.83 7.05
CA HIS A 352 -5.51 1.51 7.66
C HIS A 352 -6.04 0.38 6.76
N ASN A 353 -5.20 -0.64 6.56
CA ASN A 353 -5.56 -1.91 5.95
C ASN A 353 -5.15 -3.04 6.92
N PRO A 354 -5.94 -4.12 7.10
CA PRO A 354 -5.67 -5.15 8.10
C PRO A 354 -4.33 -5.87 7.92
N GLU A 355 -3.82 -5.87 6.69
CA GLU A 355 -2.46 -6.31 6.37
C GLU A 355 -1.71 -5.18 5.66
N PHE A 356 -0.53 -4.82 6.15
CA PHE A 356 0.23 -3.68 5.61
C PHE A 356 1.74 -3.93 5.70
N THR A 357 2.50 -3.24 4.87
CA THR A 357 3.95 -3.42 4.77
C THR A 357 4.64 -2.47 5.73
N MET A 358 5.46 -3.03 6.61
CA MET A 358 6.27 -2.29 7.55
C MET A 358 7.74 -2.61 7.30
N LEU A 359 8.57 -1.59 7.35
CA LEU A 359 10.00 -1.75 7.55
C LEU A 359 10.25 -1.66 9.04
N GLU A 360 10.98 -2.61 9.60
CA GLU A 360 11.63 -2.44 10.90
C GLU A 360 13.14 -2.60 10.78
N VAL A 361 13.88 -1.72 11.46
CA VAL A 361 15.35 -1.64 11.44
C VAL A 361 15.85 -1.55 12.87
N TYR A 362 16.94 -2.25 13.18
CA TYR A 362 17.62 -2.17 14.46
C TYR A 362 19.13 -2.04 14.27
N GLN A 363 19.72 -1.11 15.00
CA GLN A 363 21.16 -0.87 15.03
C GLN A 363 21.68 -0.87 16.47
N ALA A 364 22.53 -1.83 16.80
CA ALA A 364 23.32 -1.85 18.03
C ALA A 364 24.28 -0.64 18.06
N TYR A 365 24.52 -0.17 19.28
CA TYR A 365 25.31 1.02 19.63
C TYR A 365 24.77 2.34 19.03
N GLY A 366 23.55 2.32 18.48
CA GLY A 366 22.80 3.51 18.10
C GLY A 366 21.79 3.94 19.17
N ASN A 367 21.07 5.01 18.87
CA ASN A 367 19.97 5.56 19.66
C ASN A 367 18.88 6.14 18.73
N TYR A 368 17.84 6.75 19.30
CA TYR A 368 16.81 7.42 18.52
C TYR A 368 17.32 8.54 17.59
N GLU A 369 18.43 9.23 17.89
CA GLU A 369 19.03 10.21 16.97
C GLU A 369 19.65 9.54 15.74
N THR A 370 20.31 8.40 15.94
CA THR A 370 20.80 7.56 14.83
C THR A 370 19.64 7.16 13.91
N MET A 371 18.49 6.84 14.49
CA MET A 371 17.29 6.48 13.74
C MET A 371 16.63 7.68 13.04
N MET A 372 16.75 8.91 13.56
CA MET A 372 16.31 10.12 12.85
C MET A 372 17.15 10.35 11.59
N ASP A 373 18.47 10.27 11.71
CA ASP A 373 19.39 10.44 10.57
C ASP A 373 19.15 9.35 9.50
N LEU A 374 18.95 8.10 9.93
CA LEU A 374 18.61 7.00 9.03
C LEU A 374 17.27 7.23 8.32
N THR A 375 16.25 7.67 9.05
CA THR A 375 14.91 7.94 8.48
C THR A 375 14.98 9.04 7.42
N GLU A 376 15.70 10.14 7.69
CA GLU A 376 15.90 11.22 6.72
C GLU A 376 16.61 10.72 5.46
N ASN A 377 17.67 9.92 5.61
CA ASN A 377 18.39 9.32 4.47
C ASN A 377 17.49 8.42 3.62
N ILE A 378 16.72 7.52 4.25
CA ILE A 378 15.78 6.62 3.56
C ILE A 378 14.77 7.41 2.73
N LEU A 379 14.17 8.45 3.30
CA LEU A 379 13.18 9.28 2.61
C LEU A 379 13.80 10.09 1.47
N CYS A 380 14.98 10.69 1.70
CA CYS A 380 15.68 11.44 0.66
C CYS A 380 16.07 10.57 -0.54
N ASP A 381 16.59 9.37 -0.30
CA ASP A 381 16.97 8.45 -1.37
C ASP A 381 15.75 7.92 -2.14
N ALA A 382 14.65 7.66 -1.43
CA ALA A 382 13.37 7.30 -2.05
C ALA A 382 12.87 8.39 -3.01
N ILE A 383 13.02 9.67 -2.66
CA ILE A 383 12.64 10.79 -3.53
C ILE A 383 13.58 10.89 -4.75
N ARG A 384 14.90 10.72 -4.53
CA ARG A 384 15.92 10.79 -5.61
C ARG A 384 15.71 9.73 -6.69
N VAL A 385 15.31 8.50 -6.33
CA VAL A 385 15.06 7.44 -7.33
C VAL A 385 13.77 7.63 -8.13
N LEU A 386 12.87 8.50 -7.69
CA LEU A 386 11.66 8.85 -8.42
C LEU A 386 11.97 9.91 -9.46
N ASP A 387 11.92 11.18 -9.07
CA ASP A 387 12.16 12.35 -9.91
C ASP A 387 13.11 13.37 -9.27
N GLY A 388 13.58 13.11 -8.05
CA GLY A 388 14.45 14.03 -7.30
C GLY A 388 13.76 15.32 -6.84
N ASN A 389 12.44 15.44 -7.01
CA ASN A 389 11.71 16.61 -6.56
C ASN A 389 11.30 16.45 -5.09
N PHE A 390 11.95 17.25 -4.23
CA PHE A 390 11.68 17.28 -2.79
C PHE A 390 10.42 18.05 -2.42
N VAL A 391 9.92 18.94 -3.28
CA VAL A 391 8.65 19.65 -3.06
C VAL A 391 7.55 18.93 -3.84
N ARG A 392 6.69 18.20 -3.11
CA ARG A 392 5.72 17.27 -3.70
C ARG A 392 4.28 17.70 -3.43
N PRO A 393 3.35 17.46 -4.37
CA PRO A 393 1.94 17.73 -4.14
C PRO A 393 1.33 16.75 -3.13
N TRP A 394 0.40 17.25 -2.31
CA TRP A 394 -0.40 16.46 -1.37
C TRP A 394 -1.83 17.00 -1.31
N GLY A 395 -2.71 16.45 -2.15
CA GLY A 395 -4.04 17.00 -2.38
C GLY A 395 -3.95 18.43 -2.92
N ASP A 396 -4.53 19.37 -2.19
CA ASP A 396 -4.46 20.82 -2.42
C ASP A 396 -3.23 21.50 -1.79
N LYS A 397 -2.43 20.75 -1.03
CA LYS A 397 -1.26 21.24 -0.30
C LYS A 397 0.05 20.80 -0.98
N GLN A 398 1.17 21.23 -0.41
CA GLN A 398 2.51 20.77 -0.77
C GLN A 398 3.24 20.23 0.47
N ILE A 399 4.17 19.32 0.23
CA ILE A 399 5.10 18.79 1.22
C ILE A 399 6.51 19.14 0.76
N ASP A 400 7.27 19.80 1.62
CA ASP A 400 8.68 20.05 1.39
C ASP A 400 9.50 19.03 2.20
N PHE A 401 10.12 18.08 1.49
CA PHE A 401 11.03 17.09 2.06
C PHE A 401 12.50 17.53 1.99
N THR A 402 12.78 18.82 1.75
CA THR A 402 14.16 19.31 1.75
C THR A 402 14.76 19.16 3.15
N PRO A 403 15.86 18.38 3.33
CA PRO A 403 16.49 18.22 4.63
C PRO A 403 17.19 19.52 5.08
N PRO A 404 17.41 19.71 6.39
CA PRO A 404 17.08 18.79 7.49
C PRO A 404 15.60 18.87 7.90
N PHE A 405 15.04 17.74 8.31
CA PHE A 405 13.68 17.69 8.87
C PHE A 405 13.63 18.36 10.24
N GLN A 406 12.48 18.93 10.58
CA GLN A 406 12.30 19.63 11.84
C GLN A 406 12.38 18.63 13.00
N ARG A 407 13.06 19.00 14.08
CA ARG A 407 13.08 18.23 15.34
C ARG A 407 12.47 19.11 16.43
N LYS A 408 11.34 18.70 16.99
CA LYS A 408 10.71 19.37 18.14
C LYS A 408 10.31 18.35 19.18
N THR A 409 10.36 18.73 20.44
CA THR A 409 9.90 17.87 21.52
C THR A 409 8.38 17.85 21.58
N TYR A 410 7.84 16.75 22.10
CA TYR A 410 6.43 16.55 22.34
C TYR A 410 5.84 17.71 23.16
N ASP A 411 6.53 18.10 24.24
CA ASP A 411 6.10 19.15 25.15
C ASP A 411 6.17 20.56 24.52
N GLU A 412 7.15 20.83 23.65
CA GLU A 412 7.22 22.10 22.89
C GLU A 412 6.01 22.24 21.96
N LEU A 413 5.71 21.20 21.18
CA LEU A 413 4.57 21.20 20.27
C LEU A 413 3.24 21.26 21.02
N PHE A 414 3.11 20.52 22.12
CA PHE A 414 1.94 20.58 22.98
C PHE A 414 1.69 22.02 23.45
N ARG A 415 2.73 22.69 23.96
CA ARG A 415 2.63 24.08 24.42
C ARG A 415 2.30 25.04 23.26
N GLU A 416 2.94 24.88 22.10
CA GLU A 416 2.74 25.71 20.91
C GLU A 416 1.29 25.69 20.42
N HIS A 417 0.67 24.50 20.36
CA HIS A 417 -0.66 24.34 19.77
C HIS A 417 -1.82 24.41 20.78
N THR A 418 -1.56 24.19 22.07
CA THR A 418 -2.61 24.28 23.11
C THR A 418 -2.55 25.55 23.94
N GLY A 419 -1.38 26.22 24.01
CA GLY A 419 -1.12 27.33 24.91
C GLY A 419 -1.01 26.93 26.39
N ILE A 420 -1.01 25.63 26.71
CA ILE A 420 -0.96 25.09 28.06
C ILE A 420 0.43 24.53 28.36
N ASP A 421 0.90 24.70 29.59
CA ASP A 421 2.12 24.02 30.03
C ASP A 421 1.86 22.50 30.12
N PRO A 422 2.55 21.65 29.34
CA PRO A 422 2.32 20.19 29.33
C PRO A 422 2.53 19.51 30.69
N GLN A 423 3.18 20.19 31.64
CA GLN A 423 3.41 19.71 33.00
C GLN A 423 2.26 20.08 33.96
N ASP A 424 1.35 20.98 33.58
CA ASP A 424 0.16 21.32 34.35
C ASP A 424 -0.98 20.33 34.06
N ALA A 425 -0.95 19.21 34.78
CA ALA A 425 -1.98 18.16 34.67
C ALA A 425 -3.41 18.68 34.90
N THR A 426 -3.60 19.76 35.68
CA THR A 426 -4.94 20.32 35.94
C THR A 426 -5.48 21.01 34.70
N SER A 427 -4.67 21.88 34.08
CA SER A 427 -5.03 22.56 32.84
C SER A 427 -5.16 21.60 31.66
N VAL A 428 -4.28 20.61 31.54
CA VAL A 428 -4.38 19.56 30.50
C VAL A 428 -5.70 18.79 30.65
N LYS A 429 -6.04 18.38 31.88
CA LYS A 429 -7.30 17.69 32.17
C LYS A 429 -8.52 18.55 31.83
N ALA A 430 -8.52 19.82 32.23
CA ALA A 430 -9.60 20.74 31.91
C ALA A 430 -9.77 20.95 30.39
N LEU A 431 -8.67 21.00 29.64
CA LEU A 431 -8.71 21.04 28.18
C LEU A 431 -9.30 19.76 27.59
N ALA A 432 -8.86 18.58 28.06
CA ALA A 432 -9.37 17.29 27.62
C ALA A 432 -10.89 17.16 27.83
N GLU A 433 -11.39 17.54 29.00
CA GLU A 433 -12.83 17.55 29.29
C GLU A 433 -13.59 18.52 28.39
N ARG A 434 -13.02 19.71 28.13
CA ARG A 434 -13.62 20.72 27.25
C ARG A 434 -13.73 20.27 25.79
N ILE A 435 -12.80 19.44 25.32
CA ILE A 435 -12.80 18.91 23.95
C ILE A 435 -13.51 17.54 23.85
N GLY A 436 -14.11 17.06 24.96
CA GLY A 436 -15.02 15.91 24.97
C GLY A 436 -14.39 14.57 25.39
N PHE A 437 -13.16 14.55 25.91
CA PHE A 437 -12.54 13.33 26.41
C PHE A 437 -12.93 13.04 27.86
N GLU A 438 -13.21 11.76 28.15
CA GLU A 438 -13.38 11.28 29.52
C GLU A 438 -12.01 11.18 30.21
N THR A 439 -11.85 11.82 31.36
CA THR A 439 -10.57 11.88 32.09
C THR A 439 -10.58 11.06 33.39
N ALA A 440 -11.74 10.54 33.79
CA ALA A 440 -11.92 9.88 35.07
C ALA A 440 -11.06 8.60 35.16
N GLY A 441 -10.17 8.55 36.17
CA GLY A 441 -9.32 7.39 36.42
C GLY A 441 -8.16 7.18 35.43
N LYS A 442 -7.99 8.06 34.44
CA LYS A 442 -6.87 8.01 33.49
C LYS A 442 -5.59 8.63 34.08
N HIS A 443 -4.45 8.11 33.65
CA HIS A 443 -3.15 8.68 33.99
C HIS A 443 -2.98 10.06 33.32
N PRO A 444 -2.37 11.07 33.96
CA PRO A 444 -2.19 12.40 33.36
C PRO A 444 -1.55 12.39 31.97
N ASP A 445 -0.52 11.56 31.76
CA ASP A 445 0.13 11.46 30.45
C ASP A 445 -0.75 10.81 29.37
N VAL A 446 -1.71 9.95 29.73
CA VAL A 446 -2.68 9.40 28.77
C VAL A 446 -3.64 10.50 28.33
N ILE A 447 -4.11 11.32 29.28
CA ILE A 447 -4.94 12.49 28.98
C ILE A 447 -4.15 13.47 28.09
N LYS A 448 -2.86 13.67 28.38
CA LYS A 448 -1.96 14.49 27.57
C LYS A 448 -1.79 13.93 26.14
N SER A 449 -1.72 12.61 25.97
CA SER A 449 -1.72 11.92 24.66
C SER A 449 -2.98 12.23 23.87
N GLU A 450 -4.15 12.03 24.49
CA GLU A 450 -5.45 12.26 23.84
C GLU A 450 -5.59 13.73 23.37
N VAL A 451 -5.13 14.68 24.18
CA VAL A 451 -5.10 16.09 23.80
C VAL A 451 -4.11 16.38 22.68
N PHE A 452 -2.93 15.73 22.68
CA PHE A 452 -1.93 15.91 21.64
C PHE A 452 -2.43 15.38 20.29
N GLU A 453 -2.97 14.16 20.27
CA GLU A 453 -3.57 13.54 19.09
C GLU A 453 -4.63 14.46 18.47
N GLU A 454 -5.50 15.04 19.29
CA GLU A 454 -6.61 15.89 18.85
C GLU A 454 -6.23 17.33 18.49
N LYS A 455 -5.15 17.90 19.06
CA LYS A 455 -4.81 19.33 18.88
C LYS A 455 -3.49 19.61 18.19
N VAL A 456 -2.61 18.63 18.15
CA VAL A 456 -1.25 18.81 17.64
C VAL A 456 -1.07 18.11 16.31
N GLU A 457 -1.41 16.81 16.20
CA GLU A 457 -1.08 16.01 15.01
C GLU A 457 -1.54 16.65 13.70
N ASP A 458 -2.83 16.99 13.59
CA ASP A 458 -3.39 17.60 12.38
C ASP A 458 -2.80 18.99 12.05
N ALA A 459 -2.15 19.65 13.01
CA ALA A 459 -1.48 20.93 12.81
C ALA A 459 -0.04 20.78 12.27
N LEU A 460 0.53 19.57 12.29
CA LEU A 460 1.90 19.31 11.83
C LEU A 460 1.95 19.22 10.29
N VAL A 461 2.49 20.26 9.65
CA VAL A 461 2.50 20.40 8.18
C VAL A 461 3.68 19.69 7.51
N GLY A 462 4.91 20.00 7.94
CA GLY A 462 6.13 19.49 7.30
C GLY A 462 6.54 18.10 7.80
N PRO A 463 7.61 17.50 7.26
CA PRO A 463 8.29 16.40 7.92
C PRO A 463 8.89 16.90 9.24
N ILE A 464 8.31 16.43 10.35
CA ILE A 464 8.72 16.79 11.71
C ILE A 464 8.90 15.53 12.55
N PHE A 465 10.10 15.39 13.11
CA PHE A 465 10.38 14.47 14.19
C PHE A 465 9.85 15.07 15.50
N VAL A 466 8.75 14.51 15.99
CA VAL A 466 8.24 14.75 17.34
C VAL A 466 9.06 13.85 18.27
N THR A 467 9.74 14.40 19.26
CA THR A 467 10.72 13.68 20.10
C THR A 467 10.34 13.74 21.58
N ASP A 468 10.97 12.92 22.43
CA ASP A 468 10.92 13.04 23.89
C ASP A 468 9.50 12.84 24.48
N TYR A 469 8.89 11.70 24.20
CA TYR A 469 7.54 11.33 24.65
C TYR A 469 7.49 11.07 26.17
N PRO A 470 6.31 11.18 26.81
CA PRO A 470 6.13 10.74 28.20
C PRO A 470 6.48 9.25 28.37
N ALA A 471 7.34 8.94 29.33
CA ALA A 471 7.83 7.57 29.53
C ALA A 471 6.72 6.58 29.94
N SER A 472 5.67 7.06 30.59
CA SER A 472 4.54 6.24 31.06
C SER A 472 3.73 5.59 29.92
N ILE A 473 3.79 6.17 28.70
CA ILE A 473 3.12 5.65 27.51
C ILE A 473 4.08 4.93 26.53
N CYS A 474 5.36 4.75 26.92
CA CYS A 474 6.41 4.16 26.08
C CYS A 474 7.03 2.91 26.75
N PRO A 475 6.34 1.76 26.75
CA PRO A 475 6.69 0.58 27.55
C PRO A 475 7.94 -0.20 27.07
N LEU A 476 8.42 0.09 25.87
CA LEU A 476 9.55 -0.59 25.21
C LEU A 476 10.74 0.36 25.01
N THR A 477 10.64 1.59 25.50
CA THR A 477 11.58 2.66 25.22
C THR A 477 12.47 2.96 26.42
N LYS A 478 13.75 3.22 26.15
CA LYS A 478 14.69 3.67 27.17
C LYS A 478 14.30 5.05 27.69
N ARG A 479 14.37 5.21 29.01
CA ARG A 479 14.16 6.49 29.68
C ARG A 479 15.39 7.38 29.51
N LYS A 480 15.17 8.67 29.32
CA LYS A 480 16.24 9.66 29.21
C LYS A 480 17.01 9.74 30.52
N THR A 481 18.33 9.72 30.45
CA THR A 481 19.19 9.69 31.66
C THR A 481 19.02 10.95 32.52
N SER A 482 18.85 12.11 31.89
CA SER A 482 18.68 13.40 32.58
C SER A 482 17.28 13.60 33.16
N ASN A 483 16.25 12.94 32.61
CA ASN A 483 14.87 13.04 33.06
C ASN A 483 14.11 11.73 32.81
N PRO A 484 14.01 10.84 33.82
CA PRO A 484 13.34 9.55 33.66
C PRO A 484 11.84 9.60 33.34
N ALA A 485 11.19 10.77 33.47
CA ALA A 485 9.80 10.95 33.03
C ALA A 485 9.66 11.03 31.49
N VAL A 486 10.77 11.14 30.78
CA VAL A 486 10.84 11.23 29.31
C VAL A 486 11.45 9.94 28.74
N ALA A 487 10.85 9.45 27.65
CA ALA A 487 11.33 8.36 26.83
C ALA A 487 12.06 8.89 25.60
N GLU A 488 13.20 8.28 25.27
CA GLU A 488 13.97 8.58 24.05
C GLU A 488 13.27 7.96 22.82
N ARG A 489 12.13 8.52 22.44
CA ARG A 489 11.27 8.13 21.31
C ARG A 489 11.12 9.30 20.36
N PHE A 490 10.97 8.99 19.07
CA PHE A 490 10.41 9.92 18.12
C PHE A 490 9.33 9.28 17.25
N GLU A 491 8.43 10.11 16.74
CA GLU A 491 7.60 9.79 15.58
C GLU A 491 7.83 10.84 14.50
N LEU A 492 7.83 10.41 13.24
CA LEU A 492 7.88 11.31 12.09
C LEU A 492 6.45 11.57 11.61
N PHE A 493 6.02 12.83 11.67
CA PHE A 493 4.75 13.28 11.11
C PHE A 493 4.96 14.04 9.81
N VAL A 494 4.03 13.88 8.87
CA VAL A 494 3.93 14.65 7.63
C VAL A 494 2.44 14.93 7.37
N HIS A 495 2.01 16.20 7.39
CA HIS A 495 0.59 16.60 7.30
C HIS A 495 -0.33 15.78 8.24
N GLY A 496 0.05 15.70 9.52
CA GLY A 496 -0.69 14.96 10.55
C GLY A 496 -0.79 13.45 10.32
N MET A 497 0.05 12.89 9.45
CA MET A 497 0.17 11.45 9.30
C MET A 497 1.51 10.98 9.87
N GLU A 498 1.44 10.11 10.87
CA GLU A 498 2.59 9.36 11.38
C GLU A 498 3.12 8.41 10.29
N VAL A 499 4.38 8.57 9.92
CA VAL A 499 5.08 7.79 8.88
C VAL A 499 6.06 6.79 9.50
N ALA A 500 6.68 7.18 10.61
CA ALA A 500 7.68 6.39 11.31
C ALA A 500 7.53 6.53 12.82
N ASN A 501 7.88 5.48 13.54
CA ASN A 501 8.01 5.45 15.00
C ASN A 501 9.33 4.77 15.35
N ALA A 502 10.11 5.36 16.25
CA ALA A 502 11.45 4.90 16.55
C ALA A 502 11.87 5.32 17.96
N TYR A 503 12.81 4.58 18.54
CA TYR A 503 13.25 4.86 19.89
C TYR A 503 14.62 4.26 20.21
N THR A 504 15.25 4.77 21.26
CA THR A 504 16.35 4.08 21.93
C THR A 504 15.76 2.90 22.69
N GLU A 505 16.29 1.72 22.41
CA GLU A 505 15.69 0.48 22.89
C GLU A 505 15.86 0.27 24.39
N LEU A 506 14.77 -0.13 25.06
CA LEU A 506 14.85 -0.59 26.43
C LEU A 506 15.55 -1.95 26.46
N ASN A 507 16.77 -1.97 27.00
CA ASN A 507 17.57 -3.17 27.14
C ASN A 507 17.78 -3.61 28.61
N ASP A 508 17.12 -2.95 29.56
CA ASP A 508 17.07 -3.36 30.97
C ASP A 508 15.98 -4.45 31.13
N PRO A 509 16.37 -5.71 31.39
CA PRO A 509 15.42 -6.82 31.47
C PRO A 509 14.48 -6.72 32.68
N ASP A 510 14.92 -6.16 33.79
CA ASP A 510 14.12 -6.08 35.02
C ASP A 510 13.06 -5.00 34.88
N LEU A 511 13.43 -3.84 34.31
CA LEU A 511 12.47 -2.79 33.97
C LEU A 511 11.49 -3.26 32.89
N GLN A 512 11.96 -3.96 31.85
CA GLN A 512 11.08 -4.48 30.80
C GLN A 512 10.05 -5.48 31.38
N GLU A 513 10.50 -6.39 32.26
CA GLU A 513 9.62 -7.34 32.94
C GLU A 513 8.59 -6.62 33.82
N GLN A 514 9.00 -5.59 34.56
CA GLN A 514 8.10 -4.76 35.37
C GLN A 514 7.03 -4.05 34.52
N LEU A 515 7.41 -3.50 33.37
CA LEU A 515 6.50 -2.79 32.47
C LEU A 515 5.48 -3.75 31.86
N PHE A 516 5.89 -4.93 31.40
CA PHE A 516 4.97 -5.97 30.94
C PHE A 516 3.99 -6.41 32.03
N ARG A 517 4.47 -6.62 33.27
CA ARG A 517 3.57 -6.97 34.40
C ARG A 517 2.55 -5.86 34.67
N THR A 518 2.95 -4.60 34.52
CA THR A 518 2.07 -3.45 34.72
C THR A 518 1.03 -3.35 33.60
N GLN A 519 1.39 -3.65 32.35
CA GLN A 519 0.45 -3.71 31.23
C GLN A 519 -0.59 -4.82 31.38
N LEU A 520 -0.21 -5.95 31.98
CA LEU A 520 -1.12 -7.07 32.27
C LEU A 520 -1.98 -6.83 33.51
N ALA A 521 -1.56 -5.95 34.43
CA ALA A 521 -2.25 -5.70 35.67
C ALA A 521 -3.54 -4.89 35.44
N GLY A 522 -4.69 -5.52 35.66
CA GLY A 522 -6.01 -4.87 35.60
C GLY A 522 -6.83 -5.15 34.34
N GLN A 523 -6.37 -6.03 33.45
CA GLN A 523 -7.15 -6.54 32.32
C GLN A 523 -7.59 -7.98 32.61
N ALA A 524 -8.84 -8.32 32.29
CA ALA A 524 -9.24 -9.72 32.26
C ALA A 524 -8.39 -10.45 31.21
N ALA A 525 -8.00 -11.70 31.47
CA ALA A 525 -7.09 -12.46 30.59
C ALA A 525 -7.60 -12.57 29.13
N ASP A 526 -8.92 -12.49 28.93
CA ASP A 526 -9.57 -12.54 27.62
C ASP A 526 -9.61 -11.18 26.90
N ASP A 527 -9.46 -10.07 27.63
CA ASP A 527 -9.50 -8.69 27.10
C ASP A 527 -8.10 -8.10 26.89
N SER A 528 -7.05 -8.73 27.45
CA SER A 528 -5.69 -8.23 27.32
C SER A 528 -5.08 -8.57 25.96
N MET A 529 -4.80 -7.53 25.18
CA MET A 529 -4.03 -7.66 23.93
C MET A 529 -2.54 -7.92 24.19
N ALA A 530 -2.07 -7.64 25.41
CA ALA A 530 -0.70 -7.89 25.82
C ALA A 530 -0.58 -9.30 26.41
N LYS A 531 0.48 -10.01 26.05
CA LYS A 531 0.87 -11.28 26.68
C LYS A 531 2.32 -11.17 27.13
N MET A 532 2.63 -11.75 28.28
CA MET A 532 4.01 -11.80 28.77
C MET A 532 4.85 -12.69 27.86
N ASP A 533 5.74 -12.09 27.07
CA ASP A 533 6.76 -12.83 26.34
C ASP A 533 7.96 -13.11 27.27
N THR A 534 7.86 -14.20 28.02
CA THR A 534 8.94 -14.63 28.93
C THR A 534 10.24 -15.01 28.22
N ASP A 535 10.16 -15.41 26.95
CA ASP A 535 11.33 -15.75 26.15
C ASP A 535 12.08 -14.47 25.72
N PHE A 536 11.35 -13.41 25.34
CA PHE A 536 11.95 -12.12 25.04
C PHE A 536 12.66 -11.52 26.26
N VAL A 537 12.02 -11.53 27.43
CA VAL A 537 12.67 -11.09 28.69
C VAL A 537 13.92 -11.93 28.99
N ARG A 538 13.87 -13.24 28.74
CA ARG A 538 15.04 -14.12 28.89
C ARG A 538 16.16 -13.73 27.92
N ALA A 539 15.84 -13.41 26.67
CA ALA A 539 16.82 -12.94 25.70
C ALA A 539 17.50 -11.65 26.17
N LEU A 540 16.75 -10.67 26.71
CA LEU A 540 17.33 -9.45 27.28
C LEU A 540 18.28 -9.74 28.46
N LYS A 541 18.00 -10.77 29.27
CA LYS A 541 18.89 -11.24 30.36
C LYS A 541 20.20 -11.83 29.84
N HIS A 542 20.29 -12.21 28.57
CA HIS A 542 21.54 -12.56 27.88
C HIS A 542 22.28 -11.34 27.29
N ALA A 543 21.92 -10.13 27.72
CA ALA A 543 22.48 -8.84 27.36
C ALA A 543 22.22 -8.43 25.89
N MET A 544 21.17 -7.62 25.71
CA MET A 544 20.99 -6.85 24.48
C MET A 544 21.88 -5.60 24.53
N PRO A 545 22.67 -5.29 23.49
CA PRO A 545 23.44 -4.04 23.43
C PRO A 545 22.50 -2.83 23.47
N PRO A 546 22.98 -1.63 23.86
CA PRO A 546 22.23 -0.40 23.60
C PRO A 546 21.96 -0.32 22.10
N ALA A 547 20.76 0.09 21.70
CA ALA A 547 20.38 0.10 20.29
C ALA A 547 19.36 1.20 19.99
N GLY A 548 19.28 1.59 18.73
CA GLY A 548 18.13 2.31 18.18
C GLY A 548 17.32 1.37 17.31
N GLY A 549 15.99 1.44 17.43
CA GLY A 549 15.06 0.77 16.53
C GLY A 549 14.12 1.74 15.84
N LEU A 550 13.71 1.38 14.63
CA LEU A 550 12.92 2.20 13.72
C LEU A 550 11.87 1.35 13.00
N GLY A 551 10.62 1.75 13.08
CA GLY A 551 9.53 1.27 12.24
C GLY A 551 9.09 2.33 11.23
N ILE A 552 8.92 1.97 9.96
CA ILE A 552 8.35 2.82 8.91
C ILE A 552 7.16 2.14 8.26
N GLY A 553 6.01 2.82 8.21
CA GLY A 553 4.85 2.40 7.45
C GLY A 553 5.06 2.62 5.96
N ILE A 554 5.47 1.57 5.22
CA ILE A 554 5.81 1.68 3.79
C ILE A 554 4.62 2.16 2.97
N ASP A 555 3.41 1.69 3.26
CA ASP A 555 2.22 2.12 2.53
C ASP A 555 1.93 3.61 2.70
N ARG A 556 2.06 4.14 3.93
CA ARG A 556 1.92 5.58 4.22
C ARG A 556 3.02 6.40 3.53
N LEU A 557 4.25 5.90 3.51
CA LEU A 557 5.34 6.53 2.76
C LEU A 557 5.00 6.63 1.26
N ILE A 558 4.52 5.54 0.64
CA ILE A 558 4.12 5.57 -0.77
C ILE A 558 2.97 6.54 -0.99
N MET A 559 1.98 6.59 -0.10
CA MET A 559 0.87 7.56 -0.19
C MET A 559 1.38 9.00 -0.35
N LEU A 560 2.31 9.42 0.50
CA LEU A 560 2.91 10.76 0.45
C LEU A 560 3.70 10.97 -0.83
N LEU A 561 4.56 10.01 -1.20
CA LEU A 561 5.42 10.12 -2.38
C LEU A 561 4.64 10.06 -3.70
N THR A 562 3.43 9.50 -3.71
CA THR A 562 2.60 9.37 -4.92
C THR A 562 1.33 10.21 -4.87
N ASN A 563 1.24 11.19 -3.96
CA ASN A 563 0.09 12.09 -3.81
C ASN A 563 -1.25 11.33 -3.75
N THR A 564 -1.36 10.36 -2.84
CA THR A 564 -2.49 9.42 -2.76
C THR A 564 -3.11 9.43 -1.37
N GLN A 565 -4.38 9.84 -1.26
CA GLN A 565 -5.05 10.11 0.02
C GLN A 565 -5.67 8.87 0.67
N THR A 566 -5.64 7.72 0.00
CA THR A 566 -6.14 6.43 0.54
C THR A 566 -5.11 5.33 0.39
N ILE A 567 -4.88 4.57 1.45
CA ILE A 567 -3.96 3.42 1.49
C ILE A 567 -4.35 2.34 0.47
N ARG A 568 -5.64 2.23 0.17
CA ARG A 568 -6.18 1.27 -0.81
C ARG A 568 -5.66 1.52 -2.23
N ASP A 569 -5.20 2.73 -2.52
CA ASP A 569 -4.68 3.12 -3.82
C ASP A 569 -3.18 2.86 -3.97
N VAL A 570 -2.49 2.46 -2.89
CA VAL A 570 -1.08 2.06 -2.88
C VAL A 570 -0.88 0.57 -2.54
N ILE A 571 -1.98 -0.14 -2.31
CA ILE A 571 -2.05 -1.61 -2.17
C ILE A 571 -2.74 -2.16 -3.42
N LEU A 572 -2.12 -3.14 -4.09
CA LEU A 572 -2.67 -3.72 -5.32
C LEU A 572 -4.04 -4.35 -5.06
N PHE A 573 -4.14 -5.15 -4.00
CA PHE A 573 -5.35 -5.87 -3.61
C PHE A 573 -5.67 -5.58 -2.13
N PRO A 574 -6.30 -4.42 -1.83
CA PRO A 574 -6.69 -4.09 -0.47
C PRO A 574 -7.83 -5.00 0.01
N VAL A 575 -7.98 -5.14 1.33
CA VAL A 575 -9.12 -5.88 1.89
C VAL A 575 -10.39 -5.06 1.68
N LEU A 576 -11.44 -5.70 1.18
CA LEU A 576 -12.75 -5.11 0.94
C LEU A 576 -13.82 -5.90 1.68
N ARG A 577 -14.96 -5.27 1.92
CA ARG A 577 -16.13 -6.01 2.42
C ARG A 577 -16.61 -6.99 1.34
N PRO A 578 -17.16 -8.16 1.70
CA PRO A 578 -17.84 -9.03 0.74
C PRO A 578 -18.96 -8.30 -0.01
N GLU A 579 -19.30 -8.78 -1.20
CA GLU A 579 -20.45 -8.29 -2.00
C GLU A 579 -21.79 -8.79 -1.46
#